data_AF-A0A7S1DDX7-F1
#
_entry.id   AF-A0A7S1DDX7-F1
#
_cell.length_a   1.000
_cell.length_b   1.000
_cell.length_c   1.000
_cell.angle_alpha   90.00
_cell.angle_beta   90.00
_cell.angle_gamma   90.00
#
_symmetry.space_group_name_H-M   'P 1'
#
loop_
_entity.id
_entity.type
_entity.pdbx_description
1 polymer ?
#
loop_
_entity_poly.entity_id
_entity_poly.type
_entity_poly.pdbx_seq_one_letter_code
_entity_poly.pdbx_strand_id
1 'polypeptide(L)'
;KGGCSWKGRQWIAEGGCEAAEMAKVHLGQVPYIVSVMHSLKHPSSSVNGVLLGQAGKSSDGTVQAHISEAIPLLHSHLSLAPALDGAFALLDEYCKARNLGVLGYYQANSHHLHNDLTPTGKRIADKIAENVRENHKWVPLVCMVVDSQALDELADLKAQGAFKEDMSGHTGVKLMLRTSGTWGPADGVEIEGVRAGVAQNTLCDEIAFAHHLDIVDFDDHLKDTSKGWLQ
;
A
#
# COMPACT_ATOMS: atom_id res chain seq x y z
N LYS A 1 -4.71 -32.54 -17.36
CA LYS A 1 -4.71 -33.07 -15.98
C LYS A 1 -3.26 -33.04 -15.48
N GLY A 2 -2.81 -31.89 -14.95
CA GLY A 2 -1.47 -31.78 -14.36
C GLY A 2 -1.52 -32.38 -12.95
N GLY A 3 -0.69 -33.38 -12.69
CA GLY A 3 -0.55 -33.98 -11.36
C GLY A 3 0.49 -33.22 -10.54
N CYS A 4 0.24 -33.04 -9.25
CA CYS A 4 1.25 -32.59 -8.30
C CYS A 4 1.83 -33.81 -7.59
N SER A 5 3.15 -33.94 -7.50
CA SER A 5 3.80 -34.99 -6.70
C SER A 5 4.55 -34.38 -5.52
N TRP A 6 4.44 -35.02 -4.36
CA TRP A 6 5.07 -34.59 -3.11
C TRP A 6 6.43 -35.27 -2.96
N LYS A 7 7.52 -34.50 -3.03
CA LYS A 7 8.86 -34.96 -2.63
C LYS A 7 9.36 -34.07 -1.51
N GLY A 8 9.51 -34.68 -0.32
CA GLY A 8 10.26 -34.18 0.85
C GLY A 8 10.49 -32.67 0.92
N ARG A 9 9.48 -31.94 1.43
CA ARG A 9 9.48 -30.51 1.83
C ARG A 9 9.24 -29.43 0.76
N GLN A 10 8.86 -29.74 -0.48
CA GLN A 10 8.35 -28.72 -1.40
C GLN A 10 7.38 -29.30 -2.45
N TRP A 11 6.40 -28.49 -2.87
CA TRP A 11 5.58 -28.76 -4.06
C TRP A 11 6.32 -28.28 -5.30
N ILE A 12 6.60 -29.17 -6.25
CA ILE A 12 7.14 -28.82 -7.57
C ILE A 12 6.02 -29.02 -8.59
N ALA A 13 5.62 -27.93 -9.24
CA ALA A 13 4.72 -28.00 -10.40
C ALA A 13 5.55 -28.39 -11.63
N GLU A 14 5.29 -29.58 -12.20
CA GLU A 14 5.84 -29.96 -13.50
C GLU A 14 5.01 -29.28 -14.60
N GLY A 15 5.58 -28.22 -15.18
CA GLY A 15 5.01 -27.50 -16.31
C GLY A 15 4.93 -26.00 -16.06
N GLY A 16 5.95 -25.27 -16.53
CA GLY A 16 5.87 -23.84 -16.87
C GLY A 16 5.28 -22.92 -15.80
N CYS A 17 5.64 -23.09 -14.53
CA CYS A 17 5.51 -22.03 -13.56
C CYS A 17 6.88 -21.37 -13.48
N GLU A 18 7.06 -20.22 -14.15
CA GLU A 18 8.18 -19.33 -13.83
C GLU A 18 8.22 -19.23 -12.31
N ALA A 19 9.34 -19.66 -11.72
CA ALA A 19 9.57 -19.56 -10.30
C ALA A 19 9.10 -18.19 -9.85
N ALA A 20 8.16 -18.12 -8.89
CA ALA A 20 7.71 -16.85 -8.32
C ALA A 20 8.97 -16.04 -8.03
N GLU A 21 9.23 -15.03 -8.87
CA GLU A 21 10.49 -14.30 -8.84
C GLU A 21 10.53 -13.70 -7.43
N MET A 22 11.49 -14.14 -6.60
CA MET A 22 11.55 -13.68 -5.21
C MET A 22 11.67 -12.15 -5.26
N ALA A 23 10.59 -11.45 -4.94
CA ALA A 23 10.56 -10.00 -4.97
C ALA A 23 10.90 -9.47 -3.59
N LYS A 24 11.90 -8.61 -3.51
CA LYS A 24 12.19 -7.82 -2.32
C LYS A 24 11.55 -6.45 -2.51
N VAL A 25 10.60 -6.12 -1.66
CA VAL A 25 9.92 -4.83 -1.74
C VAL A 25 10.20 -4.05 -0.47
N HIS A 26 10.74 -2.86 -0.64
CA HIS A 26 10.98 -1.90 0.43
C HIS A 26 9.91 -0.81 0.35
N LEU A 27 9.06 -0.74 1.37
CA LEU A 27 8.09 0.34 1.56
C LEU A 27 8.74 1.41 2.42
N GLY A 28 8.99 2.59 1.85
CA GLY A 28 9.55 3.72 2.57
C GLY A 28 8.67 4.18 3.73
N GLN A 29 9.25 4.94 4.65
CA GLN A 29 8.52 5.43 5.82
C GLN A 29 7.35 6.38 5.45
N VAL A 30 7.59 7.28 4.48
CA VAL A 30 6.61 8.28 4.02
C VAL A 30 5.30 7.65 3.52
N PRO A 31 5.29 6.71 2.56
CA PRO A 31 4.04 6.13 2.06
C PRO A 31 3.26 5.37 3.14
N TYR A 32 3.94 4.76 4.10
CA TYR A 32 3.31 4.17 5.29
C TYR A 32 2.56 5.23 6.11
N ILE A 33 3.25 6.32 6.49
CA ILE A 33 2.67 7.39 7.32
C ILE A 33 1.51 8.09 6.59
N VAL A 34 1.72 8.51 5.34
CA VAL A 34 0.70 9.23 4.55
C VAL A 34 -0.59 8.42 4.41
N SER A 35 -0.47 7.11 4.18
CA SER A 35 -1.63 6.24 4.03
C SER A 35 -2.46 6.13 5.32
N VAL A 36 -1.79 6.06 6.47
CA VAL A 36 -2.46 6.08 7.78
C VAL A 36 -3.07 7.45 8.03
N MET A 37 -2.32 8.54 7.84
CA MET A 37 -2.81 9.91 8.04
C MET A 37 -4.05 10.23 7.19
N HIS A 38 -4.10 9.77 5.94
CA HIS A 38 -5.27 9.93 5.07
C HIS A 38 -6.54 9.31 5.69
N SER A 39 -6.42 8.11 6.29
CA SER A 39 -7.55 7.47 6.98
C SER A 39 -7.99 8.23 8.22
N LEU A 40 -7.05 8.79 8.99
CA LEU A 40 -7.34 9.55 10.22
C LEU A 40 -7.99 10.90 9.93
N LYS A 41 -7.69 11.53 8.78
CA LYS A 41 -8.41 12.72 8.30
C LYS A 41 -9.89 12.43 8.03
N HIS A 42 -10.22 11.21 7.64
CA HIS A 42 -11.58 10.80 7.27
C HIS A 42 -12.07 9.58 8.06
N PRO A 43 -12.20 9.69 9.40
CA PRO A 43 -12.36 8.53 10.29
C PRO A 43 -13.69 7.78 10.11
N SER A 44 -14.70 8.41 9.51
CA SER A 44 -16.02 7.83 9.25
C SER A 44 -16.18 7.32 7.80
N SER A 45 -15.13 7.39 6.99
CA SER A 45 -15.18 7.06 5.57
C SER A 45 -14.15 6.00 5.21
N SER A 46 -14.46 5.21 4.19
CA SER A 46 -13.44 4.35 3.59
C SER A 46 -12.60 5.22 2.66
N VAL A 47 -11.27 5.11 2.78
CA VAL A 47 -10.33 5.85 1.93
C VAL A 47 -9.49 4.91 1.09
N ASN A 48 -8.96 5.40 -0.02
CA ASN A 48 -7.96 4.67 -0.79
C ASN A 48 -6.90 5.58 -1.43
N GLY A 49 -5.87 4.93 -1.96
CA GLY A 49 -4.87 5.60 -2.78
C GLY A 49 -3.92 4.61 -3.43
N VAL A 50 -2.91 5.15 -4.10
CA VAL A 50 -1.87 4.36 -4.77
C VAL A 50 -0.51 4.56 -4.13
N LEU A 51 0.34 3.55 -4.27
CA LEU A 51 1.71 3.55 -3.81
C LEU A 51 2.62 3.62 -5.04
N LEU A 52 3.49 4.62 -5.10
CA LEU A 52 4.39 4.86 -6.22
C LEU A 52 5.83 4.57 -5.84
N GLY A 53 6.62 4.18 -6.83
CA GLY A 53 8.02 3.91 -6.62
C GLY A 53 8.74 3.48 -7.88
N GLN A 54 9.94 2.97 -7.68
CA GLN A 54 10.80 2.44 -8.75
C GLN A 54 11.00 0.95 -8.56
N ALA A 55 11.14 0.23 -9.66
CA ALA A 55 11.47 -1.18 -9.63
C ALA A 55 12.54 -1.52 -10.65
N GLY A 56 13.37 -2.49 -10.30
CA GLY A 56 14.41 -3.04 -11.18
C GLY A 56 14.62 -4.52 -10.91
N LYS A 57 15.55 -5.11 -11.66
CA LYS A 57 16.07 -6.46 -11.41
C LYS A 57 17.54 -6.34 -11.05
N SER A 58 17.97 -7.02 -9.99
CA SER A 58 19.40 -7.14 -9.69
C SER A 58 20.10 -8.07 -10.69
N SER A 59 21.44 -8.10 -10.63
CA SER A 59 22.28 -8.93 -11.49
C SER A 59 21.99 -10.43 -11.40
N ASP A 60 21.41 -10.89 -10.29
CA ASP A 60 20.98 -12.27 -10.05
C ASP A 60 19.52 -12.53 -10.50
N GLY A 61 18.84 -11.53 -11.08
CA GLY A 61 17.46 -11.63 -11.52
C GLY A 61 16.41 -11.38 -10.44
N THR A 62 16.80 -11.11 -9.18
CA THR A 62 15.85 -10.78 -8.13
C THR A 62 15.14 -9.44 -8.41
N VAL A 63 13.81 -9.44 -8.33
CA VAL A 63 13.00 -8.22 -8.43
C VAL A 63 13.22 -7.38 -7.18
N GLN A 64 13.59 -6.12 -7.37
CA GLN A 64 13.72 -5.13 -6.30
C GLN A 64 12.77 -3.97 -6.57
N ALA A 65 11.93 -3.65 -5.60
CA ALA A 65 11.03 -2.51 -5.67
C ALA A 65 11.21 -1.61 -4.45
N HIS A 66 11.27 -0.31 -4.68
CA HIS A 66 11.31 0.70 -3.63
C HIS A 66 10.11 1.63 -3.81
N ILE A 67 9.18 1.55 -2.87
CA ILE A 67 7.98 2.39 -2.82
C ILE A 67 8.31 3.61 -1.98
N SER A 68 8.32 4.78 -2.60
CA SER A 68 8.76 6.05 -1.98
C SER A 68 7.64 7.04 -1.72
N GLU A 69 6.48 6.88 -2.39
CA GLU A 69 5.39 7.86 -2.33
C GLU A 69 4.03 7.15 -2.17
N ALA A 70 3.10 7.80 -1.48
CA ALA A 70 1.71 7.41 -1.45
C ALA A 70 0.88 8.60 -1.93
N ILE A 71 -0.02 8.37 -2.89
CA ILE A 71 -0.93 9.37 -3.41
C ILE A 71 -2.35 9.06 -2.92
N PRO A 72 -2.89 9.87 -1.99
CA PRO A 72 -4.30 9.85 -1.61
C PRO A 72 -5.22 10.10 -2.79
N LEU A 73 -6.18 9.20 -3.00
CA LEU A 73 -7.15 9.31 -4.08
C LEU A 73 -8.51 9.74 -3.55
N LEU A 74 -9.26 8.83 -2.95
CA LEU A 74 -10.65 9.09 -2.63
C LEU A 74 -10.93 8.83 -1.16
N HIS A 75 -11.76 9.69 -0.56
CA HIS A 75 -12.38 9.49 0.75
C HIS A 75 -13.91 9.41 0.64
N SER A 76 -14.45 9.53 -0.57
CA SER A 76 -15.87 9.42 -0.86
C SER A 76 -16.09 8.49 -2.06
N HIS A 77 -17.20 7.75 -2.04
CA HIS A 77 -17.69 6.97 -3.18
C HIS A 77 -16.61 6.20 -3.99
N LEU A 78 -15.81 5.36 -3.32
CA LEU A 78 -14.69 4.58 -3.89
C LEU A 78 -15.02 3.80 -5.18
N SER A 79 -16.30 3.53 -5.46
CA SER A 79 -16.76 2.78 -6.63
C SER A 79 -17.06 3.64 -7.87
N LEU A 80 -16.87 4.96 -7.83
CA LEU A 80 -17.11 5.84 -8.99
C LEU A 80 -15.99 5.70 -10.02
N ALA A 81 -16.21 4.84 -11.00
CA ALA A 81 -15.27 4.60 -12.09
C ALA A 81 -14.74 5.88 -12.79
N PRO A 82 -15.56 6.92 -13.08
CA PRO A 82 -15.06 8.11 -13.77
C PRO A 82 -14.02 8.90 -12.98
N ALA A 83 -14.19 9.02 -11.65
CA ALA A 83 -13.24 9.73 -10.80
C ALA A 83 -11.90 9.00 -10.75
N LEU A 84 -11.93 7.67 -10.60
CA LEU A 84 -10.73 6.84 -10.63
C LEU A 84 -10.02 6.89 -11.99
N ASP A 85 -10.76 6.87 -13.10
CA ASP A 85 -10.17 6.95 -14.44
C ASP A 85 -9.47 8.31 -14.68
N GLY A 86 -10.10 9.41 -14.23
CA GLY A 86 -9.47 10.73 -14.25
C GLY A 86 -8.22 10.81 -13.39
N ALA A 87 -8.27 10.28 -12.17
CA ALA A 87 -7.12 10.22 -11.27
C ALA A 87 -5.96 9.41 -11.88
N PHE A 88 -6.24 8.23 -12.45
CA PHE A 88 -5.22 7.40 -13.07
C PHE A 88 -4.59 8.04 -14.31
N ALA A 89 -5.36 8.78 -15.11
CA ALA A 89 -4.80 9.52 -16.24
C ALA A 89 -3.80 10.60 -15.79
N LEU A 90 -4.11 11.33 -14.72
CA LEU A 90 -3.20 12.34 -14.16
C LEU A 90 -1.97 11.70 -13.48
N LEU A 91 -2.17 10.58 -12.77
CA LEU A 91 -1.10 9.80 -12.19
C LEU A 91 -0.14 9.24 -13.23
N ASP A 92 -0.64 8.80 -14.39
CA ASP A 92 0.20 8.28 -15.46
C ASP A 92 1.18 9.33 -15.98
N GLU A 93 0.70 10.56 -16.22
CA GLU A 93 1.56 11.69 -16.62
C GLU A 93 2.56 12.09 -15.52
N TYR A 94 2.11 12.10 -14.26
CA TYR A 94 2.98 12.36 -13.11
C TYR A 94 4.10 11.31 -13.00
N CYS A 95 3.75 10.03 -13.14
CA CYS A 95 4.69 8.92 -13.06
C CYS A 95 5.73 8.99 -14.19
N LYS A 96 5.29 9.26 -15.43
CA LYS A 96 6.20 9.45 -16.58
C LYS A 96 7.18 10.59 -16.34
N ALA A 97 6.70 11.73 -15.84
CA ALA A 97 7.54 12.91 -15.60
C ALA A 97 8.62 12.68 -14.54
N ARG A 98 8.38 11.77 -13.58
CA ARG A 98 9.28 11.50 -12.43
C ARG A 98 10.01 10.16 -12.50
N ASN A 99 9.82 9.40 -13.58
CA ASN A 99 10.32 8.03 -13.71
C ASN A 99 9.90 7.14 -12.52
N LEU A 100 8.60 7.19 -12.22
CA LEU A 100 7.94 6.37 -11.20
C LEU A 100 6.94 5.41 -11.85
N GLY A 101 6.52 4.40 -11.10
CA GLY A 101 5.41 3.52 -11.47
C GLY A 101 4.46 3.28 -10.30
N VAL A 102 3.22 2.92 -10.62
CA VAL A 102 2.26 2.44 -9.63
C VAL A 102 2.65 1.02 -9.21
N LEU A 103 3.16 0.88 -7.99
CA LEU A 103 3.66 -0.36 -7.41
C LEU A 103 2.74 -0.94 -6.33
N GLY A 104 1.76 -0.17 -5.88
CA GLY A 104 0.77 -0.67 -4.93
C GLY A 104 -0.51 0.14 -4.85
N TYR A 105 -1.41 -0.36 -4.01
CA TYR A 105 -2.70 0.20 -3.65
C TYR A 105 -2.80 0.20 -2.12
N TYR A 106 -3.46 1.20 -1.54
CA TYR A 106 -3.82 1.15 -0.13
C TYR A 106 -5.29 1.45 0.09
N GLN A 107 -5.81 0.96 1.21
CA GLN A 107 -7.19 1.17 1.63
C GLN A 107 -7.30 1.26 3.15
N ALA A 108 -8.20 2.10 3.64
CA ALA A 108 -8.77 1.96 4.99
C ALA A 108 -10.28 1.80 4.87
N ASN A 109 -10.86 1.00 5.76
CA ASN A 109 -12.30 0.75 5.78
C ASN A 109 -12.98 1.66 6.81
N SER A 110 -14.21 2.10 6.50
CA SER A 110 -15.01 2.92 7.41
C SER A 110 -15.43 2.19 8.69
N HIS A 111 -15.44 0.85 8.68
CA HIS A 111 -15.84 0.05 9.83
C HIS A 111 -14.61 -0.49 10.57
N HIS A 112 -14.47 -0.08 11.82
CA HIS A 112 -13.32 -0.37 12.68
C HIS A 112 -12.93 -1.86 12.84
N LEU A 113 -13.92 -2.77 12.76
CA LEU A 113 -13.75 -4.21 12.92
C LEU A 113 -13.46 -4.93 11.60
N HIS A 114 -13.55 -4.24 10.47
CA HIS A 114 -13.34 -4.83 9.15
C HIS A 114 -12.00 -4.32 8.63
N ASN A 115 -10.92 -5.07 8.86
CA ASN A 115 -9.57 -4.67 8.48
C ASN A 115 -9.00 -5.54 7.35
N ASP A 116 -9.88 -6.00 6.44
CA ASP A 116 -9.54 -6.78 5.26
C ASP A 116 -9.76 -5.99 3.97
N LEU A 117 -9.08 -6.39 2.90
CA LEU A 117 -9.31 -5.80 1.58
C LEU A 117 -10.72 -6.11 1.09
N THR A 118 -11.53 -5.07 0.90
CA THR A 118 -12.93 -5.19 0.49
C THR A 118 -13.06 -5.70 -0.96
N PRO A 119 -14.23 -6.24 -1.35
CA PRO A 119 -14.48 -6.60 -2.75
C PRO A 119 -14.30 -5.42 -3.73
N THR A 120 -14.66 -4.20 -3.32
CA THR A 120 -14.44 -2.99 -4.11
C THR A 120 -12.94 -2.69 -4.23
N GLY A 121 -12.21 -2.73 -3.12
CA GLY A 121 -10.75 -2.58 -3.11
C GLY A 121 -10.03 -3.58 -4.00
N LYS A 122 -10.44 -4.86 -3.94
CA LYS A 122 -9.91 -5.92 -4.83
C LYS A 122 -10.10 -5.55 -6.30
N ARG A 123 -11.31 -5.14 -6.69
CA ARG A 123 -11.59 -4.73 -8.08
C ARG A 123 -10.75 -3.55 -8.54
N ILE A 124 -10.54 -2.55 -7.69
CA ILE A 124 -9.70 -1.39 -8.00
C ILE A 124 -8.24 -1.83 -8.16
N ALA A 125 -7.74 -2.61 -7.21
CA ALA A 125 -6.37 -3.11 -7.24
C ALA A 125 -6.12 -4.07 -8.43
N ASP A 126 -7.10 -4.89 -8.82
CA ASP A 126 -7.06 -5.70 -10.04
C ASP A 126 -7.02 -4.82 -11.29
N LYS A 127 -7.85 -3.75 -11.36
CA LYS A 127 -7.82 -2.78 -12.46
C LYS A 127 -6.46 -2.08 -12.56
N ILE A 128 -5.85 -1.71 -11.43
CA ILE A 128 -4.49 -1.16 -11.38
C ILE A 128 -3.49 -2.18 -11.92
N ALA A 129 -3.59 -3.44 -11.46
CA ALA A 129 -2.70 -4.52 -11.86
C ALA A 129 -2.70 -4.77 -13.38
N GLU A 130 -3.89 -4.65 -14.00
CA GLU A 130 -4.10 -5.01 -15.39
C GLU A 130 -3.89 -3.83 -16.36
N ASN A 131 -4.27 -2.61 -15.97
CA ASN A 131 -4.42 -1.49 -16.90
C ASN A 131 -3.53 -0.29 -16.60
N VAL A 132 -3.14 -0.07 -15.35
CA VAL A 132 -2.43 1.17 -14.95
C VAL A 132 -0.91 0.99 -14.98
N ARG A 133 -0.43 -0.24 -14.82
CA ARG A 133 0.99 -0.52 -14.59
C ARG A 133 1.66 -1.32 -15.70
N GLU A 134 1.37 -1.01 -16.96
CA GLU A 134 1.84 -1.79 -18.12
C GLU A 134 3.35 -2.10 -18.07
N ASN A 135 4.18 -1.11 -17.75
CA ASN A 135 5.65 -1.26 -17.65
C ASN A 135 6.13 -1.99 -16.38
N HIS A 136 5.26 -2.24 -15.41
CA HIS A 136 5.59 -2.81 -14.09
C HIS A 136 4.77 -4.06 -13.76
N LYS A 137 4.10 -4.69 -14.75
CA LYS A 137 3.30 -5.92 -14.56
C LYS A 137 4.11 -7.09 -13.99
N TRP A 138 5.41 -7.08 -14.21
CA TRP A 138 6.36 -8.09 -13.73
C TRP A 138 6.73 -7.93 -12.24
N VAL A 139 6.39 -6.80 -11.61
CA VAL A 139 6.57 -6.58 -10.16
C VAL A 139 5.27 -6.99 -9.46
N PRO A 140 5.28 -7.76 -8.36
CA PRO A 140 4.07 -7.97 -7.57
C PRO A 140 3.42 -6.66 -7.14
N LEU A 141 2.08 -6.57 -7.15
CA LEU A 141 1.39 -5.38 -6.66
C LEU A 141 1.27 -5.47 -5.14
N VAL A 142 1.76 -4.45 -4.42
CA VAL A 142 1.58 -4.36 -2.96
C VAL A 142 0.19 -3.83 -2.65
N CYS A 143 -0.52 -4.46 -1.72
CA CYS A 143 -1.72 -3.90 -1.12
C CYS A 143 -1.49 -3.66 0.37
N MET A 144 -1.75 -2.44 0.83
CA MET A 144 -1.71 -2.08 2.23
C MET A 144 -3.12 -1.78 2.73
N VAL A 145 -3.56 -2.48 3.78
CA VAL A 145 -4.85 -2.23 4.43
C VAL A 145 -4.56 -1.64 5.81
N VAL A 146 -5.07 -0.44 6.07
CA VAL A 146 -4.98 0.17 7.40
C VAL A 146 -5.88 -0.62 8.34
N ASP A 147 -5.30 -1.06 9.47
CA ASP A 147 -5.99 -1.80 10.52
C ASP A 147 -6.27 -0.86 11.68
N SER A 148 -7.52 -0.41 11.79
CA SER A 148 -7.88 0.63 12.76
C SER A 148 -7.70 0.13 14.20
N GLN A 149 -7.96 -1.15 14.46
CA GLN A 149 -7.75 -1.74 15.78
C GLN A 149 -6.26 -1.78 16.15
N ALA A 150 -5.41 -2.16 15.22
CA ALA A 150 -3.97 -2.14 15.46
C ALA A 150 -3.40 -0.71 15.62
N LEU A 151 -4.08 0.31 15.06
CA LEU A 151 -3.74 1.72 15.30
C LEU A 151 -4.14 2.18 16.71
N ASP A 152 -5.30 1.76 17.22
CA ASP A 152 -5.70 2.04 18.61
C ASP A 152 -4.68 1.46 19.60
N GLU A 153 -4.25 0.21 19.38
CA GLU A 153 -3.19 -0.42 20.19
C GLU A 153 -1.88 0.37 20.13
N LEU A 154 -1.52 0.90 18.96
CA LEU A 154 -0.33 1.72 18.79
C LEU A 154 -0.42 3.04 19.56
N ALA A 155 -1.60 3.67 19.54
CA ALA A 155 -1.87 4.89 20.29
C ALA A 155 -1.81 4.66 21.81
N ASP A 156 -2.36 3.54 22.29
CA ASP A 156 -2.30 3.15 23.70
C ASP A 156 -0.86 2.92 24.17
N LEU A 157 -0.03 2.24 23.36
CA LEU A 157 1.39 2.04 23.66
C LEU A 157 2.11 3.38 23.78
N LYS A 158 1.89 4.30 22.83
CA LYS A 158 2.49 5.65 22.88
C LYS A 158 2.05 6.42 24.12
N ALA A 159 0.77 6.36 24.47
CA ALA A 159 0.22 7.04 25.65
C ALA A 159 0.81 6.50 26.97
N GLN A 160 1.18 5.21 27.00
CA GLN A 160 1.85 4.57 28.13
C GLN A 160 3.36 4.88 28.20
N GLY A 161 3.89 5.67 27.27
CA GLY A 161 5.31 6.03 27.22
C GLY A 161 6.22 4.92 26.69
N ALA A 162 5.68 4.01 25.87
CA ALA A 162 6.44 2.94 25.24
C ALA A 162 7.65 3.47 24.45
N PHE A 163 8.76 2.74 24.50
CA PHE A 163 9.94 3.05 23.70
C PHE A 163 9.78 2.48 22.28
N LYS A 164 10.66 2.86 21.36
CA LYS A 164 10.55 2.47 19.95
C LYS A 164 10.54 0.94 19.80
N GLU A 165 11.38 0.24 20.54
CA GLU A 165 11.50 -1.22 20.51
C GLU A 165 10.17 -1.93 20.83
N ASP A 166 9.38 -1.38 21.76
CA ASP A 166 8.08 -1.90 22.16
C ASP A 166 7.03 -1.78 21.03
N MET A 167 7.22 -0.83 20.10
CA MET A 167 6.31 -0.60 18.98
C MET A 167 6.59 -1.49 17.76
N SER A 168 7.72 -2.21 17.75
CA SER A 168 8.21 -2.94 16.56
C SER A 168 7.25 -4.00 16.00
N GLY A 169 6.36 -4.56 16.84
CA GLY A 169 5.33 -5.52 16.45
C GLY A 169 3.99 -4.91 16.00
N HIS A 170 3.80 -3.60 16.18
CA HIS A 170 2.52 -2.92 15.97
C HIS A 170 2.61 -1.96 14.79
N THR A 171 2.25 -2.43 13.60
CA THR A 171 2.36 -1.63 12.37
C THR A 171 1.14 -0.76 12.12
N GLY A 172 -0.03 -1.10 12.68
CA GLY A 172 -1.30 -0.46 12.30
C GLY A 172 -1.76 -0.75 10.87
N VAL A 173 -1.07 -1.64 10.16
CA VAL A 173 -1.36 -1.97 8.74
C VAL A 173 -1.11 -3.45 8.46
N LYS A 174 -1.92 -4.02 7.56
CA LYS A 174 -1.71 -5.34 6.95
C LYS A 174 -1.20 -5.18 5.53
N LEU A 175 -0.22 -6.00 5.17
CA LEU A 175 0.34 -6.04 3.82
C LEU A 175 -0.05 -7.33 3.13
N MET A 176 -0.37 -7.22 1.84
CA MET A 176 -0.61 -8.34 0.95
C MET A 176 0.12 -8.11 -0.37
N LEU A 177 0.46 -9.20 -1.05
CA LEU A 177 0.97 -9.17 -2.41
C LEU A 177 -0.03 -9.79 -3.37
N ARG A 178 -0.15 -9.19 -4.55
CA ARG A 178 -0.81 -9.81 -5.69
C ARG A 178 0.23 -10.45 -6.60
N THR A 179 0.21 -11.77 -6.67
CA THR A 179 1.10 -12.56 -7.52
C THR A 179 0.26 -13.46 -8.41
N SER A 180 0.46 -13.40 -9.73
CA SER A 180 -0.24 -14.27 -10.69
C SER A 180 -1.77 -14.28 -10.55
N GLY A 181 -2.37 -13.14 -10.22
CA GLY A 181 -3.83 -13.01 -10.11
C GLY A 181 -4.41 -13.29 -8.72
N THR A 182 -3.61 -13.74 -7.75
CA THR A 182 -4.08 -14.08 -6.41
C THR A 182 -3.48 -13.16 -5.35
N TRP A 183 -4.26 -12.91 -4.30
CA TRP A 183 -3.84 -12.14 -3.13
C TRP A 183 -3.34 -13.10 -2.06
N GLY A 184 -2.14 -12.84 -1.53
CA GLY A 184 -1.53 -13.63 -0.47
C GLY A 184 -0.74 -12.76 0.52
N PRO A 185 -0.13 -13.40 1.54
CA PRO A 185 0.74 -12.73 2.50
C PRO A 185 1.87 -11.97 1.80
N ALA A 186 2.26 -10.83 2.36
CA ALA A 186 3.33 -9.99 1.83
C ALA A 186 4.73 -10.42 2.31
N ASP A 187 5.05 -11.70 2.14
CA ASP A 187 6.40 -12.20 2.42
C ASP A 187 7.42 -11.46 1.55
N GLY A 188 8.48 -10.92 2.16
CA GLY A 188 9.51 -10.14 1.46
C GLY A 188 9.20 -8.66 1.28
N VAL A 189 8.09 -8.15 1.85
CA VAL A 189 7.84 -6.71 1.96
C VAL A 189 8.29 -6.22 3.33
N GLU A 190 9.15 -5.21 3.35
CA GLU A 190 9.64 -4.57 4.58
C GLU A 190 9.27 -3.09 4.58
N ILE A 191 8.67 -2.62 5.68
CA ILE A 191 8.44 -1.20 5.91
C ILE A 191 9.68 -0.61 6.59
N GLU A 192 10.25 0.42 5.99
CA GLU A 192 11.40 1.14 6.50
C GLU A 192 11.14 1.65 7.92
N GLY A 193 12.08 1.41 8.84
CA GLY A 193 12.01 1.91 10.21
C GLY A 193 11.03 1.16 11.14
N VAL A 194 10.15 0.29 10.62
CA VAL A 194 9.14 -0.41 11.43
C VAL A 194 9.75 -1.39 12.42
N ARG A 195 10.74 -2.19 12.00
CA ARG A 195 11.43 -3.15 12.89
C ARG A 195 12.14 -2.47 14.06
N ALA A 196 12.58 -1.23 13.86
CA ALA A 196 13.24 -0.43 14.88
C ALA A 196 12.26 0.49 15.64
N GLY A 197 10.96 0.42 15.36
CA GLY A 197 9.94 1.30 15.96
C GLY A 197 9.99 2.77 15.54
N VAL A 198 10.91 3.14 14.65
CA VAL A 198 11.14 4.53 14.25
C VAL A 198 9.95 5.05 13.43
N ALA A 199 9.42 4.21 12.55
CA ALA A 199 8.29 4.57 11.69
C ALA A 199 7.02 4.84 12.50
N GLN A 200 6.72 3.95 13.44
CA GLN A 200 5.58 4.03 14.35
C GLN A 200 5.67 5.24 15.26
N ASN A 201 6.84 5.48 15.86
CA ASN A 201 7.01 6.65 16.71
C ASN A 201 6.81 7.95 15.91
N THR A 202 7.39 8.01 14.71
CA THR A 202 7.21 9.19 13.83
C THR A 202 5.73 9.36 13.47
N LEU A 203 5.04 8.28 13.07
CA LEU A 203 3.59 8.31 12.83
C LEU A 203 2.82 8.89 14.01
N CYS A 204 3.07 8.41 15.23
CA CYS A 204 2.43 8.93 16.43
C CYS A 204 2.71 10.41 16.67
N ASP A 205 3.94 10.87 16.40
CA ASP A 205 4.32 12.27 16.54
C ASP A 205 3.56 13.14 15.49
N GLU A 206 3.51 12.72 14.23
CA GLU A 206 2.74 13.39 13.16
C GLU A 206 1.24 13.48 13.50
N ILE A 207 0.68 12.42 14.09
CA ILE A 207 -0.72 12.41 14.57
C ILE A 207 -0.90 13.41 15.71
N ALA A 208 0.01 13.43 16.68
CA ALA A 208 -0.06 14.32 17.84
C ALA A 208 0.04 15.81 17.43
N PHE A 209 0.78 16.12 16.36
CA PHE A 209 0.84 17.46 15.77
C PHE A 209 -0.34 17.78 14.82
N ALA A 210 -1.29 16.85 14.67
CA ALA A 210 -2.46 16.99 13.81
C ALA A 210 -2.16 17.19 12.31
N HIS A 211 -0.95 16.83 11.84
CA HIS A 211 -0.57 16.96 10.43
C HIS A 211 -1.40 16.08 9.48
N HIS A 212 -2.12 15.09 10.02
CA HIS A 212 -3.09 14.31 9.23
C HIS A 212 -4.20 15.18 8.62
N LEU A 213 -4.52 16.33 9.22
CA LEU A 213 -5.51 17.28 8.68
C LEU A 213 -5.02 17.99 7.40
N ASP A 214 -3.70 18.03 7.18
CA ASP A 214 -3.08 18.68 6.02
C ASP A 214 -2.98 17.78 4.79
N ILE A 215 -3.28 16.48 4.94
CA ILE A 215 -3.29 15.54 3.83
C ILE A 215 -4.31 15.98 2.79
N VAL A 216 -3.90 16.12 1.53
CA VAL A 216 -4.78 16.43 0.40
C VAL A 216 -4.93 15.19 -0.46
N ASP A 217 -6.16 14.86 -0.83
CA ASP A 217 -6.47 13.78 -1.78
C ASP A 217 -7.14 14.30 -3.05
N PHE A 218 -7.43 13.39 -3.98
CA PHE A 218 -8.05 13.76 -5.25
C PHE A 218 -9.48 14.26 -5.08
N ASP A 219 -10.26 13.73 -4.12
CA ASP A 219 -11.60 14.25 -3.83
C ASP A 219 -11.56 15.72 -3.36
N ASP A 220 -10.57 16.09 -2.55
CA ASP A 220 -10.34 17.48 -2.17
C ASP A 220 -9.97 18.37 -3.38
N HIS A 221 -9.14 17.86 -4.29
CA HIS A 221 -8.78 18.56 -5.52
C HIS A 221 -9.98 18.77 -6.46
N LEU A 222 -10.87 17.78 -6.57
CA LEU A 222 -12.10 17.90 -7.35
C LEU A 222 -13.04 19.00 -6.82
N LYS A 223 -13.01 19.26 -5.51
CA LYS A 223 -13.77 20.34 -4.86
C LYS A 223 -13.06 21.69 -4.99
N ASP A 224 -11.74 21.70 -4.91
CA ASP A 224 -10.89 22.89 -5.00
C ASP A 224 -9.59 22.55 -5.74
N THR A 225 -9.50 22.98 -7.00
CA THR A 225 -8.37 22.67 -7.89
C THR A 225 -7.07 23.35 -7.49
N SER A 226 -7.09 24.29 -6.54
CA SER A 226 -5.88 24.89 -5.98
C SER A 226 -5.14 23.95 -5.03
N LYS A 227 -5.82 22.92 -4.51
CA LYS A 227 -5.21 21.91 -3.64
C LYS A 227 -4.38 20.92 -4.45
N GLY A 228 -3.08 20.87 -4.19
CA GLY A 228 -2.18 19.92 -4.82
C GLY A 228 -2.27 18.54 -4.17
N TRP A 229 -2.67 17.52 -4.93
CA TRP A 229 -2.79 16.13 -4.45
C TRP A 229 -1.66 15.22 -4.96
N LEU A 230 -0.87 15.69 -5.92
CA LEU A 230 0.30 15.02 -6.50
C LEU A 230 1.59 15.65 -5.96
N GLN A 231 1.89 15.40 -4.68
CA GLN A 231 3.03 16.00 -3.97
C GLN A 231 4.11 14.97 -3.70
#